data_AF-A0A1A3PXQ6-F1
#
_entry.id   AF-A0A1A3PXQ6-F1
#
_cell.length_a   1.000
_cell.length_b   1.000
_cell.length_c   1.000
_cell.angle_alpha   90.00
_cell.angle_beta   90.00
_cell.angle_gamma   90.00
#
_symmetry.space_group_name_H-M   'P 1'
#
loop_
_entity.id
_entity.type
_entity.pdbx_description
1 polymer ?
#
loop_
_entity_poly.entity_id
_entity_poly.type
_entity_poly.pdbx_seq_one_letter_code
_entity_poly.pdbx_strand_id
1 'polypeptide(L)'
;MDNNPAPVTIDDDVEWLTEQIQALKQLGRQDDVDDGQKYDFSIRWGTALAGRLPRLVHYSSRGLLADADERRFQALCDELRGLSDLIDRIGLARPEFTPSAERRSGPKPAKSRRGLRFRRG
;
A
#
# COMPACT_ATOMS: atom_id res chain seq x y z
N MET A 1 -38.17 -0.22 7.73
CA MET A 1 -37.31 0.85 7.20
C MET A 1 -35.93 0.27 7.10
N ASP A 2 -35.65 -0.32 5.94
CA ASP A 2 -34.36 -0.92 5.61
C ASP A 2 -33.36 0.22 5.54
N ASN A 3 -32.61 0.41 6.61
CA ASN A 3 -31.52 1.36 6.69
C ASN A 3 -30.37 0.78 5.87
N ASN A 4 -30.52 0.70 4.55
CA ASN A 4 -29.45 0.33 3.66
C ASN A 4 -28.52 1.55 3.59
N PRO A 5 -27.35 1.54 4.25
CA PRO A 5 -26.42 2.64 4.11
C PRO A 5 -26.10 2.82 2.62
N ALA A 6 -25.99 4.07 2.17
CA ALA A 6 -25.58 4.35 0.79
C ALA A 6 -24.28 3.57 0.48
N PRO A 7 -24.15 2.98 -0.73
CA PRO A 7 -22.95 2.25 -1.12
C PRO A 7 -21.71 3.12 -0.90
N VAL A 8 -20.66 2.53 -0.33
CA VAL A 8 -19.39 3.21 -0.16
C VAL A 8 -18.77 3.43 -1.53
N THR A 9 -18.51 4.68 -1.91
CA THR A 9 -17.86 5.01 -3.17
C THR A 9 -16.34 4.92 -3.03
N ILE A 10 -15.70 4.33 -4.04
CA ILE A 10 -14.25 4.14 -4.08
C ILE A 10 -13.56 4.83 -5.26
N ASP A 11 -14.31 5.58 -6.06
CA ASP A 11 -13.84 6.15 -7.32
C ASP A 11 -12.56 6.97 -7.15
N ASP A 12 -12.55 7.93 -6.21
CA ASP A 12 -11.39 8.78 -5.93
C ASP A 12 -10.16 7.97 -5.48
N ASP A 13 -10.37 6.85 -4.80
CA ASP A 13 -9.28 5.99 -4.32
C ASP A 13 -8.67 5.15 -5.44
N VAL A 14 -9.55 4.57 -6.26
CA VAL A 14 -9.14 3.79 -7.43
C VAL A 14 -8.47 4.68 -8.46
N GLU A 15 -9.03 5.86 -8.75
CA GLU A 15 -8.47 6.84 -9.68
C GLU A 15 -7.07 7.26 -9.22
N TRP A 16 -6.93 7.70 -7.97
CA TRP A 16 -5.64 8.12 -7.44
C TRP A 16 -4.61 7.00 -7.46
N LEU A 17 -4.96 5.77 -7.05
CA LEU A 17 -4.02 4.65 -7.09
C LEU A 17 -3.63 4.28 -8.52
N THR A 18 -4.57 4.39 -9.47
CA THR A 18 -4.31 4.16 -10.89
C THR A 18 -3.33 5.20 -11.43
N GLU A 19 -3.50 6.48 -11.12
CA GLU A 19 -2.55 7.55 -11.50
C GLU A 19 -1.14 7.26 -10.99
N GLN A 20 -1.03 6.82 -9.73
CA GLN A 20 0.26 6.50 -9.11
C GLN A 20 0.92 5.27 -9.75
N ILE A 21 0.13 4.27 -10.15
CA ILE A 21 0.61 3.13 -10.94
C ILE A 21 1.13 3.59 -12.31
N GLN A 22 0.40 4.46 -13.02
CA GLN A 22 0.85 4.95 -14.32
C GLN A 22 2.12 5.79 -14.19
N ALA A 23 2.20 6.63 -13.17
CA ALA A 23 3.41 7.40 -12.85
C ALA A 23 4.60 6.48 -12.54
N LEU A 24 4.41 5.40 -11.78
CA LEU A 24 5.45 4.40 -11.53
C LEU A 24 5.92 3.73 -12.83
N LYS A 25 4.98 3.29 -13.68
CA LYS A 25 5.29 2.69 -14.97
C LYS A 25 6.07 3.65 -15.87
N GLN A 26 5.72 4.94 -15.85
CA GLN A 26 6.42 5.96 -16.61
C GLN A 26 7.83 6.22 -16.07
N LEU A 27 7.99 6.25 -14.75
CA LEU A 27 9.29 6.37 -14.08
C LEU A 27 10.19 5.18 -14.45
N GLY A 28 9.63 3.97 -14.49
CA GLY A 28 10.34 2.74 -14.85
C GLY A 28 10.80 2.64 -16.31
N ARG A 29 10.31 3.52 -17.19
CA ARG A 29 10.71 3.60 -18.61
C ARG A 29 11.84 4.61 -18.85
N GLN A 30 12.16 5.44 -17.86
CA GLN A 30 13.22 6.43 -17.98
C GLN A 30 14.58 5.76 -17.75
N ASP A 31 15.54 6.00 -18.65
CA ASP A 31 16.91 5.49 -18.52
C ASP A 31 17.66 6.16 -17.36
N ASP A 32 17.36 7.43 -17.10
CA ASP A 32 17.91 8.20 -15.99
C ASP A 32 16.78 8.88 -15.23
N VAL A 33 16.71 8.62 -13.92
CA VAL A 33 15.74 9.19 -13.01
C VAL A 33 16.53 9.82 -11.88
N ASP A 34 16.41 11.14 -11.75
CA ASP A 34 17.08 11.88 -10.69
C ASP A 34 16.54 11.49 -9.31
N ASP A 35 17.41 11.56 -8.31
CA ASP A 35 17.08 11.16 -6.94
C ASP A 35 15.99 12.05 -6.32
N GLY A 36 15.89 13.32 -6.71
CA GLY A 36 14.79 14.20 -6.31
C GLY A 36 13.44 13.70 -6.81
N GLN A 37 13.37 13.28 -8.08
CA GLN A 37 12.14 12.73 -8.66
C GLN A 37 11.73 11.40 -8.01
N LYS A 38 12.70 10.52 -7.71
CA LYS A 38 12.45 9.28 -6.96
C LYS A 38 11.92 9.59 -5.56
N TYR A 39 12.53 10.54 -4.88
CA TYR A 39 12.14 10.92 -3.52
C TYR A 39 10.71 11.47 -3.48
N ASP A 40 10.37 12.41 -4.35
CA ASP A 40 9.03 12.98 -4.44
C ASP A 40 7.98 11.92 -4.79
N PHE A 41 8.32 11.00 -5.70
CA PHE A 41 7.44 9.88 -6.01
C PHE A 41 7.26 8.95 -4.81
N SER A 42 8.33 8.64 -4.08
CA SER A 42 8.29 7.75 -2.92
C SER A 42 7.36 8.26 -1.82
N ILE A 43 7.32 9.58 -1.59
CA ILE A 43 6.41 10.20 -0.62
C ILE A 43 4.95 10.00 -1.04
N ARG A 44 4.61 10.31 -2.29
CA ARG A 44 3.25 10.18 -2.79
C ARG A 44 2.82 8.71 -2.85
N TRP A 45 3.73 7.83 -3.23
CA TRP A 45 3.52 6.38 -3.25
C TRP A 45 3.25 5.83 -1.84
N GLY A 46 4.09 6.16 -0.86
CA GLY A 46 3.91 5.77 0.53
C GLY A 46 2.59 6.28 1.12
N THR A 47 2.20 7.53 0.80
CA THR A 47 0.92 8.10 1.23
C THR A 47 -0.28 7.33 0.65
N ALA A 48 -0.23 6.97 -0.63
CA ALA A 48 -1.27 6.17 -1.26
C ALA A 48 -1.41 4.78 -0.62
N LEU A 49 -0.28 4.12 -0.32
CA LEU A 49 -0.25 2.78 0.29
C LEU A 49 -0.60 2.78 1.79
N ALA A 50 -0.38 3.87 2.51
CA ALA A 50 -0.73 3.99 3.93
C ALA A 50 -2.17 4.46 4.17
N GLY A 51 -2.77 5.18 3.21
CA GLY A 51 -4.09 5.78 3.36
C GLY A 51 -5.17 5.12 2.51
N ARG A 52 -5.02 5.18 1.19
CA ARG A 52 -6.08 4.80 0.24
C ARG A 52 -6.18 3.29 0.07
N LEU A 53 -5.05 2.62 -0.17
CA LEU A 53 -5.05 1.16 -0.35
C LEU A 53 -5.63 0.40 0.86
N PRO A 54 -5.25 0.69 2.11
CA PRO A 54 -5.80 -0.02 3.27
C PRO A 54 -7.29 0.23 3.47
N ARG A 55 -7.80 1.39 3.03
CA ARG A 55 -9.23 1.70 3.05
C ARG A 55 -10.00 0.84 2.05
N LEU A 56 -9.48 0.67 0.83
CA LEU A 56 -10.09 -0.24 -0.16
C LEU A 56 -10.09 -1.70 0.32
N VAL A 57 -8.95 -2.16 0.85
CA VAL A 57 -8.82 -3.48 1.47
C VAL A 57 -9.85 -3.67 2.59
N HIS A 58 -10.07 -2.62 3.41
CA HIS A 58 -11.07 -2.67 4.47
C HIS A 58 -12.49 -2.86 3.94
N TYR A 59 -12.87 -2.15 2.88
CA TYR A 59 -14.21 -2.26 2.29
C TYR A 59 -14.43 -3.61 1.61
N SER A 60 -13.49 -4.07 0.79
CA SER A 60 -13.54 -5.38 0.14
C SER A 60 -13.61 -6.52 1.17
N SER A 61 -12.75 -6.51 2.20
CA SER A 61 -12.77 -7.54 3.26
C SER A 61 -14.07 -7.60 4.08
N ARG A 62 -14.89 -6.56 4.04
CA ARG A 62 -16.20 -6.48 4.70
C ARG A 62 -17.38 -6.69 3.75
N GLY A 63 -17.13 -6.93 2.46
CA GLY A 63 -18.19 -7.03 1.45
C GLY A 63 -18.99 -5.75 1.28
N LEU A 64 -18.35 -4.59 1.47
CA LEU A 64 -19.00 -3.27 1.39
C LEU A 64 -18.96 -2.67 -0.03
N LEU A 65 -18.25 -3.31 -0.96
CA LEU A 65 -18.16 -2.88 -2.36
C LEU A 65 -19.27 -3.55 -3.18
N ALA A 66 -19.82 -2.80 -4.13
CA ALA A 66 -20.66 -3.39 -5.16
C ALA A 66 -19.82 -4.27 -6.11
N ASP A 67 -20.44 -5.24 -6.78
CA ASP A 67 -19.73 -6.20 -7.67
C ASP A 67 -18.86 -5.52 -8.74
N ALA A 68 -19.28 -4.36 -9.24
CA ALA A 68 -18.49 -3.58 -10.20
C ALA A 68 -17.21 -3.03 -9.56
N ASP A 69 -17.31 -2.51 -8.34
CA ASP A 69 -16.20 -1.91 -7.60
C ASP A 69 -15.27 -2.97 -7.03
N GLU A 70 -15.80 -4.13 -6.61
CA GLU A 70 -14.98 -5.27 -6.19
C GLU A 70 -14.09 -5.76 -7.35
N ARG A 71 -14.65 -5.86 -8.57
CA ARG A 71 -13.87 -6.21 -9.77
C ARG A 71 -12.80 -5.17 -10.11
N ARG A 72 -13.11 -3.88 -9.98
CA ARG A 72 -12.14 -2.78 -10.19
C ARG A 72 -11.02 -2.85 -9.16
N PHE A 73 -11.36 -3.07 -7.90
CA PHE A 73 -10.38 -3.19 -6.82
C PHE A 73 -9.48 -4.42 -7.00
N GLN A 74 -10.04 -5.56 -7.41
CA GLN A 74 -9.25 -6.77 -7.66
C GLN A 74 -8.28 -6.58 -8.83
N ALA A 75 -8.72 -5.96 -9.93
CA ALA A 75 -7.87 -5.63 -11.06
C ALA A 75 -6.72 -4.69 -10.66
N LEU A 76 -7.00 -3.68 -9.83
CA LEU A 76 -5.98 -2.80 -9.26
C LEU A 76 -4.96 -3.57 -8.41
N CYS A 77 -5.40 -4.54 -7.60
CA CYS A 77 -4.51 -5.37 -6.80
C CYS A 77 -3.60 -6.25 -7.67
N ASP A 78 -4.13 -6.82 -8.75
CA ASP A 78 -3.35 -7.61 -9.69
C ASP A 78 -2.31 -6.76 -10.42
N GLU A 79 -2.68 -5.54 -10.81
CA GLU A 79 -1.75 -4.59 -11.41
C GLU A 79 -0.63 -4.19 -10.43
N LEU A 80 -0.96 -3.88 -9.18
CA LEU A 80 0.02 -3.58 -8.13
C LEU A 80 0.98 -4.76 -7.87
N ARG A 81 0.47 -6.00 -7.86
CA ARG A 81 1.31 -7.21 -7.73
C ARG A 81 2.27 -7.34 -8.90
N GLY A 82 1.81 -7.06 -10.13
CA GLY A 82 2.62 -7.09 -11.34
C GLY A 82 3.76 -6.07 -11.37
N LEU A 83 3.75 -5.06 -10.49
CA LEU A 83 4.77 -4.01 -10.42
C LEU A 83 5.88 -4.29 -9.40
N SER A 84 5.88 -5.46 -8.75
CA SER A 84 6.81 -5.79 -7.66
C SER A 84 8.28 -5.58 -8.03
N ASP A 85 8.72 -6.08 -9.19
CA ASP A 85 10.11 -5.92 -9.64
C ASP A 85 10.49 -4.45 -9.88
N LEU A 86 9.54 -3.64 -10.35
CA LEU A 86 9.77 -2.22 -10.60
C LEU A 86 9.83 -1.43 -9.28
N ILE A 87 8.95 -1.76 -8.34
CA ILE A 87 8.94 -1.22 -6.98
C ILE A 87 10.27 -1.49 -6.30
N ASP A 88 10.78 -2.73 -6.39
CA ASP A 88 12.05 -3.12 -5.78
C ASP A 88 13.24 -2.40 -6.45
N ARG A 89 13.26 -2.30 -7.78
CA ARG A 89 14.32 -1.62 -8.54
C ARG A 89 14.45 -0.15 -8.15
N ILE A 90 13.32 0.53 -7.95
CA ILE A 90 13.28 1.95 -7.58
C ILE A 90 13.45 2.13 -6.06
N GLY A 91 13.28 1.08 -5.25
CA GLY A 91 13.40 1.13 -3.80
C GLY A 91 12.16 1.70 -3.10
N LEU A 92 10.97 1.45 -3.64
CA LEU A 92 9.71 1.95 -3.12
C LEU A 92 9.09 1.00 -2.08
N ALA A 93 8.18 1.53 -1.26
CA ALA A 93 7.38 0.73 -0.34
C ALA A 93 6.51 -0.30 -1.09
N ARG A 94 6.39 -1.52 -0.57
CA ARG A 94 5.54 -2.56 -1.17
C ARG A 94 4.07 -2.43 -0.76
N PRO A 95 3.12 -2.67 -1.67
CA PRO A 95 1.69 -2.68 -1.34
C PRO A 95 1.35 -3.86 -0.42
N GLU A 96 0.55 -3.59 0.61
CA GLU A 96 0.03 -4.60 1.54
C GLU A 96 -1.48 -4.73 1.39
N PHE A 97 -1.95 -5.93 1.10
CA PHE A 97 -3.37 -6.22 0.83
C PHE A 97 -4.12 -6.80 2.02
N THR A 98 -3.50 -6.83 3.21
CA THR A 98 -4.13 -7.33 4.44
C THR A 98 -4.80 -6.19 5.23
N PRO A 99 -5.99 -6.44 5.82
CA PRO A 99 -6.72 -5.42 6.54
C PRO A 99 -5.94 -4.96 7.78
N SER A 100 -5.92 -3.66 8.01
CA SER A 100 -5.10 -3.03 9.06
C SER A 100 -5.46 -3.47 10.49
N ALA A 101 -6.65 -4.05 10.71
CA ALA A 101 -7.06 -4.61 12.00
C ALA A 101 -6.16 -5.79 12.45
N GLU A 102 -5.63 -6.57 11.50
CA GLU A 102 -4.71 -7.68 11.78
C GLU A 102 -3.28 -7.20 12.10
N ARG A 103 -2.92 -5.98 11.66
CA ARG A 103 -1.59 -5.38 11.94
C ARG A 103 -1.37 -5.03 13.41
N ARG A 104 -2.43 -4.99 14.23
CA ARG A 104 -2.37 -4.71 15.68
C ARG A 104 -2.25 -5.96 16.57
N SER A 105 -2.38 -7.16 16.01
CA SER A 105 -2.47 -8.41 16.80
C SER A 105 -1.16 -9.18 16.94
N GLY A 106 0.00 -8.54 16.74
CA GLY A 106 1.31 -9.15 16.95
C GLY A 106 2.14 -8.40 18.00
N PRO A 107 2.55 -9.00 19.12
CA PRO A 107 3.52 -8.37 20.02
C PRO A 107 4.84 -8.21 19.28
N LYS A 108 5.30 -6.96 19.11
CA LYS A 108 6.66 -6.68 18.59
C LYS A 108 7.67 -7.28 19.57
N PRO A 109 8.55 -8.22 19.17
CA PRO A 109 9.61 -8.68 20.06
C PRO A 109 10.58 -7.52 20.28
N ALA A 110 10.57 -6.97 21.49
CA ALA A 110 11.56 -6.00 21.93
C ALA A 110 12.94 -6.65 21.83
N LYS A 111 13.78 -6.18 20.91
CA LYS A 111 15.20 -6.55 20.85
C LYS A 111 15.89 -6.03 22.12
N SER A 112 15.91 -6.83 23.18
CA SER A 112 16.77 -6.60 24.33
C SER A 112 18.23 -6.93 23.95
N ARG A 113 18.90 -5.94 23.36
CA ARG A 113 20.37 -5.92 23.29
C ARG A 113 20.87 -5.36 24.61
N ARG A 114 21.33 -6.22 25.53
CA ARG A 114 22.34 -5.87 26.54
C ARG A 114 22.96 -7.13 27.16
N GLY A 115 23.59 -7.92 26.29
CA GLY A 115 24.74 -8.72 26.70
C GLY A 115 25.99 -7.87 26.52
N LEU A 116 26.44 -7.18 27.58
CA LEU A 116 27.83 -6.73 27.64
C LEU A 116 28.39 -7.09 29.00
N ARG A 117 29.36 -8.00 28.94
CA ARG A 117 30.24 -8.47 30.00
C ARG A 117 30.84 -7.30 30.77
N PHE A 118 30.88 -7.42 32.09
CA PHE A 118 31.99 -6.86 32.88
C PHE A 118 32.56 -7.95 33.78
N ARG A 119 33.76 -8.42 33.39
CA ARG A 119 34.75 -9.04 34.28
C ARG A 119 35.68 -7.93 34.79
N ARG A 120 35.98 -7.96 36.09
CA ARG A 120 37.13 -7.38 36.85
C ARG A 120 36.57 -6.81 38.17
N GLY A 121 37.13 -7.08 39.35
CA GLY A 121 38.31 -7.86 39.74
C GLY A 121 38.11 -8.43 41.14
#